data_AF-A0A5K1AM26-F1
#
_entry.id   AF-A0A5K1AM26-F1
#
_cell.length_a   1.000
_cell.length_b   1.000
_cell.length_c   1.000
_cell.angle_alpha   90.00
_cell.angle_beta   90.00
_cell.angle_gamma   90.00
#
_symmetry.space_group_name_H-M   'P 1'
#
loop_
_entity.id
_entity.type
_entity.pdbx_description
1 polymer ?
#
loop_
_entity_poly.entity_id
_entity_poly.type
_entity_poly.pdbx_seq_one_letter_code
_entity_poly.pdbx_strand_id
1 'polypeptide(L)'
;TTKMMPRRKYYVVFEGRERGIYDSWERCQPLVYRYKGAIFRSFDSLEVAENHMHEYLQNKYGVQVRRSPLTEDVIAKHDIEDM
;
A
#
# COMPACT_ATOMS: atom_id res chain seq x y z
N THR A 1 3.85 -31.27 19.28
CA THR A 1 3.36 -30.81 17.96
C THR A 1 3.24 -29.31 18.01
N THR A 2 4.04 -28.56 17.26
CA THR A 2 4.00 -27.09 17.32
C THR A 2 2.81 -26.61 16.51
N LYS A 3 1.77 -26.15 17.20
CA LYS A 3 0.61 -25.48 16.61
C LYS A 3 1.10 -24.15 16.01
N MET A 4 1.47 -24.16 14.74
CA MET A 4 1.81 -22.92 14.03
C MET A 4 0.55 -22.04 13.99
N MET A 5 0.65 -20.85 14.58
CA MET A 5 -0.43 -19.87 14.51
C MET A 5 -0.62 -19.43 13.05
N PRO A 6 -1.87 -19.29 12.57
CA PRO A 6 -2.13 -18.82 11.22
C PRO A 6 -1.52 -17.43 11.06
N ARG A 7 -0.67 -17.26 10.04
CA ARG A 7 -0.09 -15.95 9.73
C ARG A 7 -1.21 -15.03 9.25
N ARG A 8 -1.34 -13.86 9.88
CA ARG A 8 -2.31 -12.84 9.46
C ARG A 8 -1.97 -12.42 8.03
N LYS A 9 -2.99 -12.33 7.18
CA LYS A 9 -2.87 -11.87 5.80
C LYS A 9 -3.74 -10.64 5.62
N TYR A 10 -3.24 -9.72 4.82
CA TYR A 10 -3.93 -8.51 4.40
C TYR A 10 -4.14 -8.60 2.90
N TYR A 11 -5.30 -8.14 2.43
CA TYR A 11 -5.73 -8.20 1.06
C TYR A 11 -5.97 -6.78 0.57
N VAL A 12 -5.26 -6.38 -0.46
CA VAL A 12 -5.40 -5.06 -1.08
C VAL A 12 -6.19 -5.23 -2.37
N VAL A 13 -7.29 -4.50 -2.47
CA VAL A 13 -8.06 -4.35 -3.70
C VAL A 13 -7.66 -3.02 -4.32
N PHE A 14 -6.84 -3.09 -5.37
CA PHE A 14 -6.42 -1.93 -6.15
C PHE A 14 -7.53 -1.50 -7.11
N GLU A 15 -8.08 -2.47 -7.84
CA GLU A 15 -9.23 -2.30 -8.75
C GLU A 15 -10.30 -3.33 -8.43
N GLY A 16 -11.53 -2.86 -8.30
CA GLY A 16 -12.69 -3.65 -7.97
C GLY A 16 -13.90 -2.75 -7.82
N ARG A 17 -14.98 -3.30 -7.26
CA ARG A 17 -16.16 -2.52 -6.87
C ARG A 17 -15.82 -1.45 -5.84
N GLU A 18 -14.95 -1.80 -4.89
CA GLU A 18 -14.46 -0.90 -3.86
C GLU A 18 -12.97 -1.16 -3.63
N ARG A 19 -12.18 -0.09 -3.66
CA ARG A 19 -10.74 -0.13 -3.37
C ARG A 19 -10.50 -0.06 -1.86
N GLY A 20 -9.49 -0.76 -1.37
CA GLY A 20 -9.16 -0.74 0.05
C GLY A 20 -8.25 -1.88 0.49
N ILE A 21 -7.91 -1.87 1.77
CA ILE A 21 -7.11 -2.89 2.43
C ILE A 21 -8.00 -3.60 3.45
N TYR A 22 -8.02 -4.92 3.40
CA TYR A 22 -8.88 -5.76 4.21
C TYR A 22 -8.08 -6.85 4.89
N ASP A 23 -8.54 -7.31 6.05
CA ASP A 23 -7.97 -8.40 6.84
C ASP A 23 -8.61 -9.76 6.55
N SER A 24 -9.65 -9.80 5.70
CA SER A 24 -10.36 -11.02 5.33
C SER A 24 -10.65 -11.10 3.83
N TRP A 25 -10.40 -12.29 3.26
CA TRP A 25 -10.77 -12.61 1.89
C TRP A 25 -12.28 -12.57 1.66
N GLU A 26 -13.09 -12.91 2.67
CA GLU A 26 -14.56 -12.93 2.56
C GLU A 26 -15.13 -11.56 2.25
N ARG A 27 -14.48 -10.49 2.75
CA ARG A 27 -14.82 -9.10 2.41
C ARG A 27 -14.32 -8.70 1.03
N CYS A 28 -13.17 -9.21 0.61
CA CYS A 28 -12.55 -8.86 -0.68
C CYS A 28 -13.22 -9.55 -1.87
N GLN A 29 -13.57 -10.83 -1.71
CA GLN A 29 -14.11 -11.67 -2.77
C GLN A 29 -15.30 -11.01 -3.51
N PRO A 30 -16.35 -10.51 -2.84
CA PRO A 30 -17.46 -9.86 -3.54
C PRO A 30 -17.05 -8.57 -4.29
N LEU A 31 -15.97 -7.91 -3.89
CA LEU A 31 -15.48 -6.68 -4.51
C LEU A 31 -14.76 -6.94 -5.83
N VAL A 32 -14.07 -8.08 -5.94
CA VAL A 32 -13.26 -8.44 -7.13
C VAL A 32 -13.94 -9.49 -8.01
N TYR A 33 -14.85 -10.29 -7.45
CA TYR A 33 -15.50 -11.39 -8.15
C TYR A 33 -16.35 -10.87 -9.33
N ARG A 34 -16.06 -11.41 -10.52
CA ARG A 34 -16.67 -11.03 -11.81
C ARG A 34 -16.55 -9.54 -12.14
N TYR A 35 -15.64 -8.81 -11.51
CA TYR A 35 -15.33 -7.44 -11.88
C TYR A 35 -14.26 -7.44 -12.98
N LYS A 36 -14.60 -6.88 -14.15
CA LYS A 36 -13.70 -6.85 -15.31
C LYS A 36 -12.49 -5.98 -15.00
N GLY A 37 -11.29 -6.56 -15.08
CA GLY A 37 -10.05 -5.84 -14.77
C GLY A 37 -9.81 -5.62 -13.28
N ALA A 38 -10.40 -6.44 -12.40
CA ALA A 38 -10.06 -6.41 -10.99
C ALA A 38 -8.58 -6.73 -10.76
N ILE A 39 -7.95 -5.93 -9.90
CA ILE A 39 -6.55 -6.06 -9.50
C ILE A 39 -6.54 -6.11 -7.98
N PHE A 40 -6.06 -7.23 -7.43
CA PHE A 40 -5.93 -7.41 -5.99
C PHE A 40 -4.68 -8.23 -5.66
N ARG A 41 -4.16 -8.09 -4.44
CA ARG A 41 -2.98 -8.82 -3.96
C ARG A 41 -3.06 -9.06 -2.45
N SER A 42 -2.48 -10.15 -1.98
CA SER A 42 -2.35 -10.44 -0.55
C SER A 42 -0.92 -10.18 -0.05
N PHE A 43 -0.78 -9.66 1.16
CA PHE A 43 0.47 -9.37 1.85
C PHE A 43 0.45 -9.94 3.28
N ASP A 44 1.62 -10.15 3.86
CA ASP A 44 1.75 -10.65 5.23
C ASP A 44 1.88 -9.52 6.29
N SER A 45 1.92 -8.26 5.86
CA SER A 45 1.99 -7.06 6.72
C SER A 45 1.08 -5.95 6.22
N LEU A 46 0.47 -5.19 7.15
CA LEU A 46 -0.39 -4.04 6.84
C LEU A 46 0.42 -2.90 6.21
N GLU A 47 1.60 -2.62 6.73
CA GLU A 47 2.48 -1.55 6.23
C GLU A 47 2.89 -1.79 4.76
N VAL A 48 3.22 -3.04 4.43
CA VAL A 48 3.53 -3.43 3.05
C VAL A 48 2.31 -3.27 2.14
N ALA A 49 1.12 -3.64 2.64
CA ALA A 49 -0.14 -3.46 1.92
C ALA A 49 -0.45 -1.98 1.65
N GLU A 50 -0.25 -1.10 2.65
CA GLU A 50 -0.44 0.35 2.54
C GLU A 50 0.54 0.97 1.55
N ASN A 51 1.82 0.62 1.65
CA ASN A 51 2.84 1.12 0.73
C ASN A 51 2.54 0.76 -0.72
N HIS A 52 2.15 -0.50 -0.99
CA HIS A 52 1.75 -0.90 -2.34
C HIS A 52 0.48 -0.19 -2.81
N MET A 53 -0.50 0.04 -1.93
CA MET A 53 -1.71 0.81 -2.28
C MET A 53 -1.36 2.25 -2.66
N HIS A 54 -0.47 2.89 -1.90
CA HIS A 54 -0.01 4.24 -2.17
C HIS A 54 0.79 4.32 -3.48
N GLU A 55 1.73 3.40 -3.70
CA GLU A 55 2.51 3.27 -4.94
C GLU A 55 1.58 3.09 -6.15
N TYR A 56 0.56 2.22 -6.02
CA TYR A 56 -0.43 2.00 -7.08
C TYR A 56 -1.19 3.28 -7.42
N LEU A 57 -1.68 4.00 -6.41
CA LEU A 57 -2.41 5.26 -6.61
C LEU A 57 -1.50 6.34 -7.21
N GLN A 58 -0.25 6.44 -6.76
CA GLN A 58 0.73 7.37 -7.31
C GLN A 58 1.08 7.04 -8.76
N ASN A 59 1.25 5.77 -9.12
CA ASN A 59 1.54 5.41 -10.51
C ASN A 59 0.31 5.57 -11.43
N LYS A 60 -0.90 5.33 -10.90
CA LYS A 60 -2.14 5.40 -11.68
C LYS A 60 -2.66 6.83 -11.87
N TYR A 61 -2.60 7.65 -10.82
CA TYR A 61 -3.18 8.99 -10.78
C TYR A 61 -2.14 10.09 -10.58
N GLY A 62 -0.93 9.74 -10.12
CA GLY A 62 0.16 10.70 -10.03
C GLY A 62 0.60 11.08 -11.43
N VAL A 63 0.49 12.39 -11.70
CA VAL A 63 1.22 13.10 -12.74
C VAL A 63 2.65 12.54 -12.77
N GLN A 64 3.20 12.23 -13.95
CA GLN A 64 4.58 11.79 -14.11
C GLN A 64 5.55 12.84 -13.55
N VAL A 65 5.73 12.90 -12.24
CA VAL A 65 6.78 13.67 -11.61
C VAL A 65 8.04 12.85 -11.84
N ARG A 66 8.78 13.25 -12.86
CA ARG A 66 10.10 12.75 -13.22
C ARG A 66 10.92 12.73 -11.92
N ARG A 67 11.10 11.52 -11.34
CA ARG A 67 11.85 11.21 -10.11
C ARG A 67 12.12 12.41 -9.18
N SER A 68 11.33 12.57 -8.13
CA SER A 68 11.73 13.36 -6.97
C SER A 68 12.09 12.39 -5.84
N PRO A 69 13.38 12.27 -5.45
CA PRO A 69 13.78 11.46 -4.31
C PRO A 69 13.31 12.18 -3.04
N LEU A 70 12.28 11.64 -2.39
CA LEU A 70 11.76 12.18 -1.12
C LEU A 70 12.08 11.24 0.05
N THR A 71 13.28 10.66 0.03
CA THR A 71 13.97 10.14 1.22
C THR A 71 15.45 10.42 1.01
N GLU A 72 15.92 11.61 1.38
CA GLU A 72 17.28 11.89 1.87
C GLU A 72 17.45 13.39 2.13
N ASP A 73 16.54 14.03 2.86
CA ASP A 73 16.80 15.39 3.39
C ASP A 73 15.94 15.64 4.62
N VAL A 74 16.21 14.88 5.70
CA VAL A 74 15.62 15.13 7.02
C VAL A 74 16.65 15.64 8.03
N ILE A 75 17.96 15.66 7.77
CA ILE A 75 18.93 16.06 8.82
C ILE A 75 20.16 16.77 8.25
N ALA A 76 20.12 18.11 8.26
CA ALA A 76 21.25 18.91 8.73
C ALA A 76 20.73 20.25 9.26
N LYS A 77 20.43 20.24 10.57
CA LYS A 77 20.44 21.44 11.39
C LYS A 77 21.86 22.03 11.33
N HIS A 78 21.99 23.27 10.86
CA HIS A 78 22.99 24.15 11.46
C HIS A 78 22.50 25.59 11.41
N ASP A 79 22.18 26.06 12.60
CA ASP A 79 21.99 27.45 12.99
C ASP A 79 23.12 28.35 12.45
N ILE A 80 22.75 29.49 11.87
CA ILE A 80 23.58 30.70 11.89
C ILE A 80 22.65 31.86 12.27
N GLU A 81 22.51 32.05 13.57
CA GLU A 81 22.16 33.33 14.19
C GLU A 81 23.39 34.26 14.14
N ASP A 82 23.13 35.56 13.98
CA ASP A 82 23.96 36.72 14.35
C ASP A 82 25.47 36.73 13.99
N MET A 83 25.83 37.42 12.89
CA MET A 83 26.78 38.56 12.93
C MET A 83 26.84 39.36 11.63
#